data_AF-A0A251QMP0-F1
#
_entry.id   AF-A0A251QMP0-F1
#
_cell.length_a   1.000
_cell.length_b   1.000
_cell.length_c   1.000
_cell.angle_alpha   90.00
_cell.angle_beta   90.00
_cell.angle_gamma   90.00
#
_symmetry.space_group_name_H-M   'P 1'
#
loop_
_entity.id
_entity.type
_entity.pdbx_description
1 polymer ?
#
loop_
_entity_poly.entity_id
_entity_poly.type
_entity_poly.pdbx_seq_one_letter_code
_entity_poly.pdbx_strand_id
1 'polypeptide(L)'
;MKDLHSLLPHSMAATNLNSASIFLLTFALLFMVMGHEASNSGQYPVVVSTWPFLEAVRAAWRVVDNGFSAVDAVVEGCSACEELRCDGTVGPGGSPDENGETTIDALVMDGVTMEVGAVAAMRYIKDGIKAARLVMQYTEHTLLVGEQAAAFAISMGLPGPTNLSSSESMDKWTKWKENHCQPNFWKDVVPVDRCGPYHAKDFLGSSHGTCSKTTLMENIKSRSSHVGRHNHDTISMAVFDKMGNIAVGTSTNGATFKIPGR
;
A
#
# COMPACT_ATOMS: atom_id res chain seq x y z
N MET A 1 -67.26 -39.43 65.14
CA MET A 1 -66.10 -38.77 65.78
C MET A 1 -64.89 -39.13 64.94
N LYS A 2 -64.35 -38.17 64.16
CA LYS A 2 -62.98 -38.09 63.58
C LYS A 2 -62.58 -39.16 62.53
N ASP A 3 -61.76 -38.97 61.49
CA ASP A 3 -60.97 -37.90 60.82
C ASP A 3 -60.54 -38.55 59.46
N LEU A 4 -60.60 -37.95 58.26
CA LEU A 4 -59.81 -36.87 57.63
C LEU A 4 -58.61 -37.35 56.74
N HIS A 5 -58.78 -37.08 55.43
CA HIS A 5 -57.81 -36.80 54.33
C HIS A 5 -56.89 -37.86 53.68
N SER A 6 -57.21 -38.08 52.39
CA SER A 6 -56.37 -38.47 51.26
C SER A 6 -55.42 -37.36 50.80
N LEU A 7 -54.31 -37.71 50.12
CA LEU A 7 -53.72 -37.01 48.95
C LEU A 7 -52.41 -37.72 48.48
N LEU A 8 -52.42 -38.26 47.25
CA LEU A 8 -51.24 -38.65 46.46
C LEU A 8 -51.30 -37.87 45.13
N PRO A 9 -50.19 -37.32 44.58
CA PRO A 9 -50.20 -36.62 43.30
C PRO A 9 -50.00 -37.56 42.10
N HIS A 10 -50.61 -37.16 40.98
CA HIS A 10 -50.56 -37.81 39.67
C HIS A 10 -49.17 -37.76 39.02
N SER A 11 -48.75 -38.90 38.46
CA SER A 11 -47.59 -39.06 37.57
C SER A 11 -47.86 -38.39 36.21
N MET A 12 -46.97 -37.49 35.78
CA MET A 12 -46.97 -36.93 34.43
C MET A 12 -46.35 -37.93 33.44
N ALA A 13 -47.11 -38.26 32.39
CA ALA A 13 -46.66 -39.12 31.31
C ALA A 13 -45.57 -38.42 30.47
N ALA A 14 -44.41 -39.07 30.34
CA ALA A 14 -43.38 -38.69 29.38
C ALA A 14 -43.85 -39.12 27.98
N THR A 15 -44.10 -38.15 27.10
CA THR A 15 -44.39 -38.40 25.68
C THR A 15 -43.10 -38.74 24.94
N ASN A 16 -42.98 -40.00 24.49
CA ASN A 16 -41.89 -40.45 23.62
C ASN A 16 -41.97 -39.75 22.26
N LEU A 17 -41.06 -38.81 21.98
CA LEU A 17 -40.86 -38.31 20.63
C LEU A 17 -40.24 -39.41 19.76
N ASN A 18 -40.83 -39.66 18.59
CA ASN A 18 -40.33 -40.65 17.64
C ASN A 18 -38.97 -40.22 17.06
N SER A 19 -38.10 -41.17 16.72
CA SER A 19 -36.74 -40.94 16.18
C SER A 19 -36.73 -39.99 14.97
N ALA A 20 -37.75 -40.09 14.10
CA ALA A 20 -37.91 -39.19 12.96
C ALA A 20 -38.14 -37.72 13.37
N SER A 21 -38.85 -37.49 14.49
CA SER A 21 -39.11 -36.14 15.01
C SER A 21 -37.85 -35.50 15.61
N ILE A 22 -37.00 -36.31 16.26
CA ILE A 22 -35.70 -35.85 16.76
C ILE A 22 -34.78 -35.50 15.59
N PHE A 23 -34.75 -36.34 14.54
CA PHE A 23 -33.93 -36.09 13.35
C PHE A 23 -34.36 -34.83 12.59
N LEU A 24 -35.67 -34.60 12.45
CA LEU A 24 -36.23 -33.37 11.87
C LEU A 24 -35.90 -32.13 12.71
N LEU A 25 -35.96 -32.22 14.03
CA LEU A 25 -35.59 -31.13 14.94
C LEU A 25 -34.09 -30.83 14.87
N THR A 26 -33.22 -31.84 14.84
CA THR A 26 -31.77 -31.65 14.70
C THR A 26 -31.40 -31.11 13.32
N PHE A 27 -32.09 -31.53 12.26
CA PHE A 27 -31.90 -31.00 10.92
C PHE A 27 -32.38 -29.55 10.82
N ALA A 28 -33.54 -29.23 11.39
CA ALA A 28 -34.04 -27.85 11.47
C ALA A 28 -33.13 -26.93 12.31
N LEU A 29 -32.56 -27.44 13.41
CA LEU A 29 -31.59 -26.71 14.23
C LEU A 29 -30.26 -26.51 13.49
N LEU A 30 -29.80 -27.49 12.69
CA LEU A 30 -28.63 -27.31 11.81
C LEU A 30 -28.88 -26.21 10.76
N PHE A 31 -30.09 -26.16 10.19
CA PHE A 31 -30.49 -25.09 9.26
C PHE A 31 -30.64 -23.73 9.93
N MET A 32 -31.07 -23.66 11.20
CA MET A 32 -31.11 -22.41 11.96
C MET A 32 -29.70 -21.90 12.35
N VAL A 33 -28.74 -22.80 12.59
CA VAL A 33 -27.34 -22.41 12.84
C VAL A 33 -26.63 -21.95 11.55
N MET A 34 -27.14 -22.35 10.38
CA MET A 34 -26.70 -21.85 9.06
C MET A 34 -27.51 -20.63 8.56
N GLY A 35 -28.36 -20.04 9.40
CA GLY A 35 -29.29 -18.97 9.05
C GLY A 35 -28.91 -17.59 9.60
N HIS A 36 -27.77 -17.04 9.17
CA HIS A 36 -27.57 -15.59 9.07
C HIS A 36 -26.53 -15.28 7.99
N GLU A 37 -26.82 -15.68 6.74
CA GLU A 37 -26.14 -15.09 5.60
C GLU A 37 -26.67 -13.68 5.35
N ALA A 38 -25.71 -12.76 5.28
CA ALA A 38 -25.70 -11.53 4.51
C ALA A 38 -26.89 -10.59 4.69
N SER A 39 -26.71 -9.61 5.59
CA SER A 39 -27.24 -8.26 5.35
C SER A 39 -26.56 -7.68 4.10
N ASN A 40 -27.00 -8.09 2.92
CA ASN A 40 -26.62 -7.51 1.65
C ASN A 40 -27.33 -6.15 1.51
N SER A 41 -26.76 -5.11 2.12
CA SER A 41 -26.95 -3.76 1.58
C SER A 41 -26.01 -3.67 0.38
N GLY A 42 -26.56 -3.60 -0.85
CA GLY A 42 -25.82 -3.61 -2.12
C GLY A 42 -24.86 -2.43 -2.31
N GLN A 43 -23.85 -2.35 -1.46
CA GLN A 43 -22.91 -1.24 -1.31
C GLN A 43 -21.49 -1.64 -1.72
N TYR A 44 -21.23 -2.94 -1.89
CA TYR A 44 -19.92 -3.50 -2.27
C TYR A 44 -20.03 -4.42 -3.50
N PRO A 45 -18.96 -4.56 -4.31
CA PRO A 45 -17.60 -4.06 -4.07
C PRO A 45 -17.44 -2.55 -4.34
N VAL A 46 -16.41 -1.95 -3.74
CA VAL A 46 -16.02 -0.54 -3.98
C VAL A 46 -14.53 -0.49 -4.25
N VAL A 47 -14.12 0.24 -5.29
CA VAL A 47 -12.72 0.49 -5.63
C VAL A 47 -12.50 2.00 -5.67
N VAL A 48 -11.54 2.48 -4.90
CA VAL A 48 -11.14 3.89 -4.87
C VAL A 48 -9.64 3.97 -5.12
N SER A 49 -9.21 4.86 -6.00
CA SER A 49 -7.79 5.17 -6.20
C SER A 49 -7.52 6.66 -6.16
N THR A 50 -6.28 7.03 -5.87
CA THR A 50 -5.76 8.36 -6.16
C THR A 50 -5.65 8.56 -7.67
N TRP A 51 -5.94 9.77 -8.13
CA TRP A 51 -5.82 10.20 -9.54
C TRP A 51 -6.75 9.46 -10.51
N PRO A 52 -6.99 9.99 -11.72
CA PRO A 52 -7.90 9.37 -12.70
C PRO A 52 -7.22 8.22 -13.48
N PHE A 53 -6.59 7.27 -12.78
CA PHE A 53 -5.95 6.08 -13.35
C PHE A 53 -6.98 4.99 -13.67
N LEU A 54 -7.80 5.25 -14.69
CA LEU A 54 -8.99 4.47 -14.98
C LEU A 54 -8.71 2.99 -15.27
N GLU A 55 -7.61 2.67 -15.95
CA GLU A 55 -7.23 1.27 -16.22
C GLU A 55 -6.85 0.50 -14.95
N ALA A 56 -6.18 1.17 -13.99
CA ALA A 56 -5.87 0.57 -12.69
C ALA A 56 -7.15 0.24 -11.92
N VAL A 57 -8.10 1.17 -11.88
CA VAL A 57 -9.42 0.96 -11.24
C VAL A 57 -10.18 -0.16 -11.94
N ARG A 58 -10.18 -0.22 -13.28
CA ARG A 58 -10.83 -1.29 -14.05
C ARG A 58 -10.20 -2.65 -13.79
N ALA A 59 -8.89 -2.72 -13.65
CA ALA A 59 -8.18 -3.96 -13.34
C ALA A 59 -8.58 -4.50 -11.97
N ALA A 60 -8.54 -3.65 -10.94
CA ALA A 60 -9.01 -4.01 -9.60
C ALA A 60 -10.50 -4.38 -9.59
N TRP A 61 -11.35 -3.61 -10.28
CA TRP A 61 -12.78 -3.90 -10.37
C TRP A 61 -13.06 -5.28 -10.96
N ARG A 62 -12.38 -5.65 -12.05
CA ARG A 62 -12.52 -6.97 -12.67
C ARG A 62 -12.20 -8.10 -11.69
N VAL A 63 -11.17 -7.94 -10.86
CA VAL A 63 -10.78 -8.95 -9.87
C VAL A 63 -11.83 -9.06 -8.77
N VAL A 64 -12.19 -7.94 -8.12
CA VAL A 64 -13.13 -7.97 -7.00
C VAL A 64 -14.56 -8.35 -7.44
N ASP A 65 -14.98 -7.97 -8.65
CA ASP A 65 -16.29 -8.34 -9.18
C ASP A 65 -16.37 -9.84 -9.54
N ASN A 66 -15.25 -10.48 -9.87
CA ASN A 66 -15.18 -11.93 -10.03
C ASN A 66 -15.16 -12.69 -8.68
N GLY A 67 -15.27 -11.98 -7.55
CA GLY A 67 -15.38 -12.59 -6.21
C GLY A 67 -14.03 -12.89 -5.55
N PHE A 68 -12.92 -12.35 -6.07
CA PHE A 68 -11.62 -12.43 -5.40
C PHE A 68 -11.52 -11.44 -4.24
N SER A 69 -10.51 -11.64 -3.39
CA SER A 69 -10.30 -10.84 -2.18
C SER A 69 -9.97 -9.38 -2.48
N ALA A 70 -10.17 -8.51 -1.49
CA ALA A 70 -9.74 -7.11 -1.58
C ALA A 70 -8.23 -6.98 -1.83
N VAL A 71 -7.40 -7.85 -1.22
CA VAL A 71 -5.93 -7.88 -1.41
C VAL A 71 -5.58 -8.20 -2.86
N ASP A 72 -6.22 -9.20 -3.46
CA ASP A 72 -5.99 -9.56 -4.86
C ASP A 72 -6.31 -8.39 -5.79
N ALA A 73 -7.43 -7.70 -5.55
CA ALA A 73 -7.87 -6.58 -6.36
C ALA A 73 -6.94 -5.36 -6.23
N VAL A 74 -6.47 -5.03 -5.02
CA VAL A 74 -5.49 -3.96 -4.79
C VAL A 74 -4.18 -4.24 -5.53
N VAL A 75 -3.68 -5.47 -5.43
CA VAL A 75 -2.42 -5.89 -6.05
C VAL A 75 -2.53 -5.79 -7.57
N GLU A 76 -3.63 -6.30 -8.15
CA GLU A 76 -3.86 -6.19 -9.60
C GLU A 76 -3.99 -4.74 -10.07
N GLY A 77 -4.75 -3.91 -9.34
CA GLY A 77 -4.94 -2.50 -9.70
C GLY A 77 -3.65 -1.69 -9.67
N CYS A 78 -2.84 -1.86 -8.62
CA CYS A 78 -1.54 -1.19 -8.52
C CYS A 78 -0.56 -1.73 -9.57
N SER A 79 -0.53 -3.04 -9.82
CA SER A 79 0.32 -3.65 -10.86
C SER A 79 -0.02 -3.16 -12.26
N ALA A 80 -1.31 -3.00 -12.58
CA ALA A 80 -1.72 -2.42 -13.85
C ALA A 80 -1.16 -0.99 -14.03
N CYS A 81 -1.08 -0.21 -12.95
CA CYS A 81 -0.53 1.13 -12.99
C CYS A 81 1.00 1.16 -13.12
N GLU A 82 1.70 0.24 -12.44
CA GLU A 82 3.13 0.02 -12.61
C GLU A 82 3.47 -0.36 -14.06
N GLU A 83 2.69 -1.25 -14.67
CA GLU A 83 2.90 -1.71 -16.04
C GLU A 83 2.58 -0.64 -17.09
N LEU A 84 1.43 0.02 -16.96
CA LEU A 84 1.00 1.09 -17.87
C LEU A 84 1.78 2.38 -17.68
N ARG A 85 2.61 2.45 -16.63
CA ARG A 85 3.35 3.63 -16.22
C ARG A 85 2.42 4.83 -16.11
N CYS A 86 1.46 4.78 -15.19
CA CYS A 86 0.47 5.86 -15.05
C CYS A 86 1.14 7.24 -15.00
N ASP A 87 0.72 8.13 -15.91
CA ASP A 87 1.29 9.46 -16.14
C ASP A 87 2.83 9.50 -16.30
N GLY A 88 3.44 8.37 -16.62
CA GLY A 88 4.87 8.18 -16.78
C GLY A 88 5.67 8.28 -15.48
N THR A 89 5.03 8.12 -14.31
CA THR A 89 5.66 8.40 -13.00
C THR A 89 5.58 7.27 -11.97
N VAL A 90 4.84 6.19 -12.27
CA VAL A 90 4.71 5.00 -11.41
C VAL A 90 5.30 3.79 -12.15
N GLY A 91 6.10 2.97 -11.46
CA GLY A 91 6.69 1.76 -12.02
C GLY A 91 8.00 2.00 -12.80
N PRO A 92 8.35 1.12 -13.75
CA PRO A 92 9.57 1.25 -14.54
C PRO A 92 9.59 2.57 -15.33
N GLY A 93 10.71 3.27 -15.26
CA GLY A 93 11.04 4.52 -15.92
C GLY A 93 10.19 5.69 -15.46
N GLY A 94 9.68 5.60 -14.24
CA GLY A 94 9.06 6.70 -13.52
C GLY A 94 10.06 7.78 -13.12
N SER A 95 9.89 8.32 -11.92
CA SER A 95 10.73 9.40 -11.39
C SER A 95 12.13 8.89 -10.99
N PRO A 96 13.22 9.29 -11.68
CA PRO A 96 14.57 8.91 -11.25
C PRO A 96 15.03 9.75 -10.06
N ASP A 97 15.98 9.22 -9.28
CA ASP A 97 16.72 9.96 -8.26
C ASP A 97 17.79 10.89 -8.88
N GLU A 98 18.55 11.61 -8.05
CA GLU A 98 19.61 12.51 -8.54
C GLU A 98 20.79 11.79 -9.22
N ASN A 99 20.92 10.47 -9.05
CA ASN A 99 21.88 9.62 -9.75
C ASN A 99 21.33 9.09 -11.08
N GLY A 100 20.07 9.40 -11.43
CA GLY A 100 19.41 8.95 -12.65
C GLY A 100 18.79 7.56 -12.51
N GLU A 101 18.70 7.04 -11.29
CA GLU A 101 18.20 5.69 -11.02
C GLU A 101 16.71 5.70 -10.65
N THR A 102 15.96 4.76 -11.22
CA THR A 102 14.57 4.52 -10.85
C THR A 102 14.50 3.46 -9.75
N THR A 103 13.95 3.83 -8.60
CA THR A 103 13.61 2.92 -7.48
C THR A 103 12.10 2.86 -7.30
N ILE A 104 11.60 1.78 -6.70
CA ILE A 104 10.17 1.61 -6.40
C ILE A 104 9.97 1.40 -4.89
N ASP A 105 9.00 2.12 -4.35
CA ASP A 105 8.47 1.93 -2.99
C ASP A 105 7.04 1.41 -3.14
N ALA A 106 6.70 0.34 -2.43
CA ALA A 106 5.36 -0.24 -2.47
C ALA A 106 4.95 -0.86 -1.14
N LEU A 107 3.65 -0.88 -0.88
CA LEU A 107 3.03 -1.38 0.35
C LEU A 107 1.69 -2.02 0.00
N VAL A 108 1.37 -3.14 0.65
CA VAL A 108 0.01 -3.69 0.71
C VAL A 108 -0.34 -4.01 2.17
N MET A 109 -1.61 -3.81 2.52
CA MET A 109 -2.17 -4.16 3.82
C MET A 109 -3.52 -4.86 3.66
N ASP A 110 -3.68 -5.98 4.34
CA ASP A 110 -4.97 -6.66 4.52
C ASP A 110 -5.66 -6.10 5.77
N GLY A 111 -6.85 -5.54 5.61
CA GLY A 111 -7.62 -4.96 6.72
C GLY A 111 -8.33 -5.98 7.62
N VAL A 112 -8.40 -7.25 7.21
CA VAL A 112 -8.99 -8.33 8.01
C VAL A 112 -7.94 -8.91 8.96
N THR A 113 -6.76 -9.27 8.42
CA THR A 113 -5.69 -9.89 9.20
C THR A 113 -4.78 -8.86 9.85
N MET A 114 -4.82 -7.59 9.40
CA MET A 114 -3.91 -6.52 9.77
C MET A 114 -2.45 -6.79 9.35
N GLU A 115 -2.22 -7.78 8.49
CA GLU A 115 -0.90 -8.05 7.93
C GLU A 115 -0.50 -6.97 6.92
N VAL A 116 0.79 -6.66 6.90
CA VAL A 116 1.37 -5.61 6.07
C VAL A 116 2.68 -6.12 5.49
N GLY A 117 2.90 -5.84 4.20
CA GLY A 117 4.19 -6.03 3.56
C GLY A 117 4.55 -4.82 2.72
N ALA A 118 5.84 -4.49 2.70
CA ALA A 118 6.36 -3.33 2.04
C ALA A 118 7.78 -3.55 1.51
N VAL A 119 8.09 -2.82 0.45
CA VAL A 119 9.42 -2.65 -0.11
C VAL A 119 9.72 -1.16 -0.28
N ALA A 120 10.96 -0.73 -0.04
CA ALA A 120 11.37 0.65 -0.26
C ALA A 120 12.76 0.75 -0.89
N ALA A 121 13.01 1.80 -1.64
CA ALA A 121 14.20 1.99 -2.46
C ALA A 121 14.55 0.75 -3.30
N MET A 122 13.53 -0.04 -3.71
CA MET A 122 13.75 -1.33 -4.36
C MET A 122 14.22 -1.09 -5.79
N ARG A 123 15.31 -1.77 -6.14
CA ARG A 123 15.94 -1.68 -7.47
C ARG A 123 15.60 -2.91 -8.29
N TYR A 124 15.74 -2.80 -9.61
CA TYR A 124 15.75 -3.92 -10.55
C TYR A 124 14.48 -4.77 -10.74
N ILE A 125 13.43 -4.54 -9.95
CA ILE A 125 12.17 -5.29 -10.01
C ILE A 125 11.03 -4.33 -10.34
N LYS A 126 10.33 -4.61 -11.45
CA LYS A 126 9.23 -3.76 -11.93
C LYS A 126 7.94 -3.93 -11.12
N ASP A 127 7.74 -5.12 -10.55
CA ASP A 127 6.51 -5.53 -9.87
C ASP A 127 6.58 -5.17 -8.36
N GLY A 128 6.52 -3.88 -8.04
CA GLY A 128 6.67 -3.35 -6.68
C GLY A 128 5.62 -3.87 -5.71
N ILE A 129 4.34 -3.71 -6.05
CA ILE A 129 3.23 -4.14 -5.18
C ILE A 129 3.19 -5.67 -5.00
N LYS A 130 3.61 -6.45 -6.00
CA LYS A 130 3.72 -7.91 -5.86
C LYS A 130 4.86 -8.27 -4.91
N ALA A 131 6.00 -7.58 -4.98
CA ALA A 131 7.09 -7.76 -4.02
C ALA A 131 6.63 -7.45 -2.59
N ALA A 132 5.89 -6.35 -2.39
CA ALA A 132 5.28 -6.01 -1.11
C ALA A 132 4.32 -7.11 -0.59
N ARG A 133 3.48 -7.68 -1.48
CA ARG A 133 2.63 -8.85 -1.14
C ARG A 133 3.45 -10.06 -0.70
N LEU A 134 4.57 -10.34 -1.37
CA LEU A 134 5.45 -11.44 -1.00
C LEU A 134 6.08 -11.25 0.39
N VAL A 135 6.47 -10.01 0.73
CA VAL A 135 6.95 -9.69 2.09
C VAL A 135 5.87 -10.00 3.14
N MET A 136 4.64 -9.55 2.88
CA MET A 136 3.48 -9.78 3.77
C MET A 136 3.20 -11.27 3.99
N GLN A 137 3.28 -12.08 2.93
CA GLN A 137 2.85 -13.49 2.96
C GLN A 137 3.92 -14.46 3.46
N TYR A 138 5.20 -14.15 3.27
CA TYR A 138 6.28 -15.13 3.42
C TYR A 138 7.37 -14.70 4.39
N THR A 139 7.16 -13.64 5.16
CA THR A 139 8.11 -13.18 6.17
C THR A 139 7.37 -12.71 7.43
N GLU A 140 8.03 -12.79 8.58
CA GLU A 140 7.56 -12.11 9.80
C GLU A 140 7.98 -10.62 9.84
N HIS A 141 8.59 -10.13 8.76
CA HIS A 141 9.00 -8.73 8.61
C HIS A 141 7.95 -7.94 7.84
N THR A 142 7.86 -6.64 8.12
CA THR A 142 6.93 -5.76 7.41
C THR A 142 7.58 -5.03 6.23
N LEU A 143 8.88 -4.73 6.31
CA LEU A 143 9.56 -3.88 5.34
C LEU A 143 10.94 -4.44 4.99
N LEU A 144 11.21 -4.59 3.69
CA LEU A 144 12.54 -4.83 3.14
C LEU A 144 12.95 -3.66 2.26
N VAL A 145 14.25 -3.35 2.18
CA VAL A 145 14.71 -2.17 1.42
C VAL A 145 15.86 -2.45 0.47
N GLY A 146 16.05 -1.57 -0.51
CA GLY A 146 17.21 -1.53 -1.38
C GLY A 146 17.33 -2.74 -2.31
N GLU A 147 18.58 -3.09 -2.63
CA GLU A 147 18.89 -4.28 -3.43
C GLU A 147 18.53 -5.59 -2.73
N GLN A 148 18.47 -5.59 -1.39
CA GLN A 148 18.14 -6.80 -0.62
C GLN A 148 16.65 -7.13 -0.73
N ALA A 149 15.78 -6.12 -0.83
CA ALA A 149 14.38 -6.31 -1.20
C ALA A 149 14.25 -6.94 -2.61
N ALA A 150 15.07 -6.49 -3.56
CA ALA A 150 15.09 -7.04 -4.92
C ALA A 150 15.56 -8.50 -4.95
N ALA A 151 16.63 -8.82 -4.20
CA ALA A 151 17.14 -10.18 -4.08
C ALA A 151 16.08 -11.12 -3.48
N PHE A 152 15.37 -10.67 -2.44
CA PHE A 152 14.23 -11.39 -1.87
C PHE A 152 13.13 -11.62 -2.92
N ALA A 153 12.68 -10.57 -3.61
CA ALA A 153 11.64 -10.65 -4.63
C ALA A 153 11.99 -11.67 -5.75
N ILE A 154 13.25 -11.67 -6.21
CA ILE A 154 13.75 -12.64 -7.20
C ILE A 154 13.74 -14.05 -6.63
N SER A 155 14.19 -14.24 -5.39
CA SER A 155 14.20 -15.57 -4.74
C SER A 155 12.79 -16.14 -4.57
N MET A 156 11.78 -15.28 -4.50
CA MET A 156 10.36 -15.63 -4.43
C MET A 156 9.71 -15.80 -5.82
N GLY A 157 10.47 -15.65 -6.91
CA GLY A 157 10.04 -15.94 -8.27
C GLY A 157 9.63 -14.73 -9.13
N LEU A 158 9.82 -13.49 -8.64
CA LEU A 158 9.62 -12.32 -9.51
C LEU A 158 10.77 -12.18 -10.53
N PRO A 159 10.48 -11.73 -11.76
CA PRO A 159 11.50 -11.57 -12.80
C PRO A 159 12.47 -10.44 -12.47
N GLY A 160 13.75 -10.68 -12.70
CA GLY A 160 14.81 -9.70 -12.51
C GLY A 160 16.21 -10.34 -12.45
N PRO A 161 17.27 -9.52 -12.30
CA PRO A 161 17.25 -8.06 -12.29
C PRO A 161 16.97 -7.47 -13.68
N THR A 162 16.29 -6.33 -13.74
CA THR A 162 16.02 -5.60 -14.99
C THR A 162 16.35 -4.11 -14.83
N ASN A 163 16.82 -3.45 -15.89
CA ASN A 163 16.98 -2.00 -15.86
C ASN A 163 15.60 -1.33 -15.81
N LEU A 164 15.34 -0.57 -14.75
CA LEU A 164 14.08 0.15 -14.59
C LEU A 164 14.06 1.49 -15.33
N SER A 165 15.20 2.05 -15.76
CA SER A 165 15.20 3.34 -16.47
C SER A 165 14.60 3.24 -17.88
N SER A 166 13.94 4.31 -18.32
CA SER A 166 13.51 4.52 -19.72
C SER A 166 14.14 5.76 -20.34
N SER A 167 14.04 5.89 -21.66
CA SER A 167 14.48 7.08 -22.41
C SER A 167 13.97 8.37 -21.79
N GLU A 168 12.69 8.42 -21.42
CA GLU A 168 12.06 9.60 -20.84
C GLU A 168 12.65 9.95 -19.46
N SER A 169 12.90 8.95 -18.62
CA SER A 169 13.52 9.16 -17.30
C SER A 169 14.97 9.66 -17.42
N MET A 170 15.73 9.11 -18.37
CA MET A 170 17.11 9.50 -18.62
C MET A 170 17.21 10.90 -19.23
N ASP A 171 16.31 11.25 -20.16
CA ASP A 171 16.21 12.59 -20.74
C ASP A 171 15.82 13.63 -19.67
N LYS A 172 14.88 13.28 -18.79
CA LYS A 172 14.44 14.12 -17.67
C LYS A 172 15.62 14.40 -16.73
N TRP A 173 16.38 13.36 -16.37
CA TRP A 173 17.58 13.49 -15.54
C TRP A 173 18.69 14.30 -16.24
N THR A 174 18.96 14.04 -17.51
CA THR A 174 19.98 14.76 -18.28
C THR A 174 19.69 16.27 -18.34
N LYS A 175 18.45 16.65 -18.64
CA LYS A 175 18.01 18.05 -18.63
C LYS A 175 18.15 18.69 -17.25
N TRP A 176 17.89 17.95 -16.18
CA TRP A 176 18.07 18.44 -14.82
C TRP A 176 19.54 18.65 -14.45
N LYS A 177 20.44 17.74 -14.88
CA LYS A 177 21.89 17.90 -14.75
C LYS A 177 22.39 19.12 -15.51
N GLU A 178 21.91 19.34 -16.73
CA GLU A 178 22.21 20.53 -17.54
C GLU A 178 21.70 21.82 -16.87
N ASN A 179 20.56 21.73 -16.18
CA ASN A 179 20.02 22.81 -15.35
C ASN A 179 20.67 22.90 -13.95
N HIS A 180 21.95 22.56 -13.84
CA HIS A 180 22.74 22.69 -12.61
C HIS A 180 22.11 21.98 -11.40
N CYS A 181 21.43 20.86 -11.64
CA CYS A 181 20.80 20.06 -10.60
C CYS A 181 19.80 20.87 -9.75
N GLN A 182 18.97 21.69 -10.39
CA GLN A 182 17.90 22.46 -9.76
C GLN A 182 16.53 22.19 -10.40
N PRO A 183 15.44 22.17 -9.60
CA PRO A 183 15.44 22.21 -8.13
C PRO A 183 15.99 20.89 -7.54
N ASN A 184 16.54 20.94 -6.33
CA ASN A 184 16.96 19.75 -5.58
C ASN A 184 16.50 19.78 -4.12
N PHE A 185 16.68 18.64 -3.43
CA PHE A 185 16.29 18.45 -2.04
C PHE A 185 17.39 18.76 -1.01
N TRP A 186 18.59 19.10 -1.47
CA TRP A 186 19.68 19.47 -0.58
C TRP A 186 19.43 20.85 0.05
N LYS A 187 19.80 21.00 1.32
CA LYS A 187 19.64 22.24 2.09
C LYS A 187 20.94 22.58 2.81
N ASP A 188 21.33 23.85 2.80
CA ASP A 188 22.47 24.38 3.55
C ASP A 188 23.82 23.70 3.23
N VAL A 189 23.99 23.30 1.95
CA VAL A 189 25.20 22.67 1.43
C VAL A 189 25.87 23.49 0.33
N VAL A 190 27.14 23.19 0.07
CA VAL A 190 27.91 23.63 -1.10
C VAL A 190 28.32 22.39 -1.88
N PRO A 191 28.10 22.34 -3.20
CA PRO A 191 28.58 21.23 -4.00
C PRO A 191 30.07 21.40 -4.32
N VAL A 192 30.82 20.29 -4.37
CA VAL A 192 32.21 20.29 -4.88
C VAL A 192 32.23 20.63 -6.38
N ASP A 193 31.36 19.96 -7.16
CA ASP A 193 31.16 20.25 -8.59
C ASP A 193 29.80 20.92 -8.83
N ARG A 194 29.26 20.87 -10.07
CA ARG A 194 27.93 21.44 -10.36
C ARG A 194 26.77 20.75 -9.64
N CYS A 195 26.95 19.48 -9.24
CA CYS A 195 25.86 18.61 -8.78
C CYS A 195 26.26 17.73 -7.59
N GLY A 196 27.16 18.24 -6.74
CA GLY A 196 27.73 17.48 -5.65
C GLY A 196 29.09 16.83 -5.99
N PRO A 197 29.64 15.95 -5.14
CA PRO A 197 29.14 15.64 -3.80
C PRO A 197 28.95 16.91 -2.97
N TYR A 198 27.90 16.92 -2.15
CA TYR A 198 27.51 18.09 -1.37
C TYR A 198 28.14 18.03 0.02
N HIS A 199 28.71 19.14 0.48
CA HIS A 199 29.23 19.29 1.84
C HIS A 199 28.42 20.33 2.59
N ALA A 200 28.30 20.15 3.90
CA ALA A 200 27.70 21.17 4.76
C ALA A 200 28.41 22.52 4.52
N LYS A 201 27.65 23.61 4.48
CA LYS A 201 28.23 24.94 4.62
C LYS A 201 28.86 25.00 6.00
N ASP A 202 30.18 24.92 6.09
CA ASP A 202 30.87 25.11 7.36
C ASP A 202 30.39 26.42 7.99
N PHE A 203 29.98 26.37 9.25
CA PHE A 203 29.74 27.57 10.08
C PHE A 203 31.04 28.35 10.36
N LEU A 204 32.13 28.09 9.62
CA LEU A 204 33.42 28.77 9.72
C LEU A 204 33.39 30.10 8.98
N GLY A 205 32.61 31.02 9.55
CA GLY A 205 32.64 32.45 9.28
C GLY A 205 32.26 33.29 10.49
N SER A 206 31.94 32.71 11.65
CA SER A 206 31.78 33.46 12.90
C SER A 206 33.13 33.57 13.60
N SER A 207 33.96 34.47 13.07
CA SER A 207 34.87 35.23 13.94
C SER A 207 34.00 35.89 15.01
N HIS A 208 34.32 35.62 16.29
CA HIS A 208 33.96 36.40 17.47
C HIS A 208 32.99 37.58 17.21
N GLY A 209 31.69 37.30 17.23
CA GLY A 209 30.66 38.30 17.04
C GLY A 209 29.42 37.91 17.83
N THR A 210 29.14 38.68 18.88
CA THR A 210 27.93 38.64 19.71
C THR A 210 26.71 38.06 19.00
N CYS A 211 26.04 37.10 19.65
CA CYS A 211 24.74 36.56 19.24
C CYS A 211 23.71 37.70 19.17
N SER A 212 23.60 38.36 18.02
CA SER A 212 22.56 39.33 17.73
C SER A 212 21.33 38.57 17.28
N LYS A 213 20.29 38.55 18.13
CA LYS A 213 18.94 38.02 17.88
C LYS A 213 18.15 38.87 16.86
N THR A 214 18.79 39.28 15.78
CA THR A 214 18.20 40.10 14.73
C THR A 214 18.85 39.64 13.44
N THR A 215 18.45 38.52 12.84
CA THR A 215 17.41 38.51 11.80
C THR A 215 16.99 37.05 11.55
N LEU A 216 16.19 36.46 12.45
CA LEU A 216 15.60 35.12 12.23
C LEU A 216 14.21 35.23 11.59
N MET A 217 14.10 36.07 10.56
CA MET A 217 12.95 36.13 9.65
C MET A 217 13.47 36.11 8.21
N GLU A 218 14.40 35.22 7.92
CA GLU A 218 14.59 34.82 6.53
C GLU A 218 13.48 33.84 6.18
N ASN A 219 12.52 34.39 5.43
CA ASN A 219 11.49 33.71 4.66
C ASN A 219 11.70 32.20 4.58
N ILE A 220 10.97 31.46 5.42
CA ILE A 220 10.59 30.09 5.13
C ILE A 220 9.75 30.20 3.85
N LYS A 221 10.41 30.31 2.69
CA LYS A 221 9.79 29.99 1.42
C LYS A 221 9.47 28.52 1.56
N SER A 222 8.22 28.26 1.93
CA SER A 222 7.58 26.97 1.75
C SER A 222 7.85 26.58 0.30
N ARG A 223 8.92 25.81 0.07
CA ARG A 223 9.17 25.12 -1.18
C ARG A 223 8.16 23.99 -1.22
N SER A 224 6.88 24.33 -1.29
CA SER A 224 5.85 23.39 -1.67
C SER A 224 6.19 22.99 -3.10
N SER A 225 6.85 21.85 -3.27
CA SER A 225 6.84 21.15 -4.55
C SER A 225 5.38 21.03 -4.94
N HIS A 226 4.94 21.81 -5.92
CA HIS A 226 3.55 21.84 -6.32
C HIS A 226 3.18 20.44 -6.81
N VAL A 227 2.46 19.67 -6.01
CA VAL A 227 1.95 18.36 -6.41
C VAL A 227 0.66 18.61 -7.18
N GLY A 228 0.68 18.28 -8.45
CA GLY A 228 -0.39 18.50 -9.41
C GLY A 228 -0.58 17.28 -10.30
N ARG A 229 -1.53 17.40 -11.23
CA ARG A 229 -1.98 16.29 -12.08
C ARG A 229 -0.87 15.64 -12.92
N HIS A 230 0.24 16.33 -13.14
CA HIS A 230 1.32 15.87 -14.04
C HIS A 230 2.64 15.60 -13.31
N ASN A 231 2.67 15.66 -11.98
CA ASN A 231 3.87 15.39 -11.18
C ASN A 231 3.56 14.74 -9.83
N HIS A 232 2.52 13.91 -9.77
CA HIS A 232 2.29 13.00 -8.67
C HIS A 232 2.71 11.59 -9.07
N ASP A 233 3.67 11.04 -8.36
CA ASP A 233 4.45 9.84 -8.67
C ASP A 233 3.96 8.58 -7.96
N THR A 234 2.69 8.57 -7.56
CA THR A 234 2.13 7.54 -6.69
C THR A 234 0.71 7.17 -7.09
N ILE A 235 0.43 5.87 -7.10
CA ILE A 235 -0.92 5.31 -7.00
C ILE A 235 -1.13 4.77 -5.60
N SER A 236 -2.24 5.14 -4.98
CA SER A 236 -2.79 4.45 -3.81
C SER A 236 -4.20 3.98 -4.14
N MET A 237 -4.54 2.79 -3.66
CA MET A 237 -5.83 2.16 -3.89
C MET A 237 -6.39 1.57 -2.60
N ALA A 238 -7.69 1.71 -2.41
CA ALA A 238 -8.46 1.03 -1.38
C ALA A 238 -9.59 0.24 -2.05
N VAL A 239 -9.75 -1.02 -1.67
CA VAL A 239 -10.79 -1.90 -2.20
C VAL A 239 -11.58 -2.49 -1.05
N PHE A 240 -12.90 -2.45 -1.16
CA PHE A 240 -13.81 -3.29 -0.39
C PHE A 240 -14.33 -4.42 -1.28
N ASP A 241 -14.20 -5.67 -0.83
CA ASP A 241 -14.69 -6.83 -1.55
C ASP A 241 -16.19 -7.10 -1.35
N LYS A 242 -16.71 -8.14 -2.01
CA LYS A 242 -18.14 -8.52 -1.92
C LYS A 242 -18.58 -8.91 -0.51
N MET A 243 -17.65 -9.26 0.37
CA MET A 243 -17.91 -9.58 1.77
C MET A 243 -17.78 -8.34 2.67
N GLY A 244 -17.35 -7.20 2.12
CA GLY A 244 -17.10 -5.96 2.86
C GLY A 244 -15.73 -5.92 3.53
N ASN A 245 -14.82 -6.85 3.22
CA ASN A 245 -13.45 -6.78 3.71
C ASN A 245 -12.67 -5.71 2.95
N ILE A 246 -11.77 -5.01 3.65
CA ILE A 246 -10.97 -3.95 3.06
C ILE A 246 -9.51 -4.38 2.87
N ALA A 247 -8.89 -3.94 1.78
CA ALA A 247 -7.45 -3.91 1.63
C ALA A 247 -7.02 -2.56 1.06
N VAL A 248 -5.78 -2.18 1.33
CA VAL A 248 -5.17 -0.97 0.77
C VAL A 248 -3.79 -1.28 0.21
N GLY A 249 -3.40 -0.56 -0.84
CA GLY A 249 -2.08 -0.69 -1.42
C GLY A 249 -1.60 0.60 -2.05
N THR A 250 -0.29 0.71 -2.19
CA THR A 250 0.37 1.89 -2.75
C THR A 250 1.62 1.46 -3.50
N SER A 251 1.89 2.11 -4.64
CA SER A 251 3.14 1.97 -5.37
C SER A 251 3.59 3.33 -5.92
N THR A 252 4.89 3.61 -5.83
CA THR A 252 5.45 4.91 -6.19
C THR A 252 6.94 4.80 -6.54
N ASN A 253 7.42 5.72 -7.38
CA ASN A 253 8.86 5.92 -7.55
C ASN A 253 9.45 6.95 -6.57
N GLY A 254 8.59 7.66 -5.84
CA GLY A 254 9.00 8.79 -5.03
C GLY A 254 9.30 10.04 -5.87
N ALA A 255 9.66 11.11 -5.15
CA ALA A 255 9.82 12.42 -5.75
C ALA A 255 10.92 12.41 -6.84
N THR A 256 10.67 13.10 -7.94
CA THR A 256 11.65 13.24 -9.02
C THR A 256 12.90 13.97 -8.52
N PHE A 257 14.08 13.39 -8.79
CA PHE A 257 15.40 13.83 -8.33
C PHE A 257 15.58 13.80 -6.81
N LYS A 258 14.86 12.89 -6.13
CA LYS A 258 15.10 12.60 -4.71
C LYS A 258 16.57 12.23 -4.47
N ILE A 259 17.05 12.46 -3.25
CA ILE A 259 18.34 11.96 -2.80
C ILE A 259 18.25 10.42 -2.75
N PRO A 260 19.27 9.67 -3.20
CA PRO A 260 19.21 8.21 -3.23
C PRO A 260 18.98 7.65 -1.83
N GLY A 261 18.08 6.67 -1.72
CA GLY A 261 17.66 6.09 -0.45
C GLY A 261 16.50 6.82 0.26
N ARG A 262 15.97 7.91 -0.31
CA ARG A 262 14.72 8.53 0.14
C ARG A 262 13.48 7.72 -0.27
#